data_AF-A0A7S2NWQ0-F1
#
_entry.id   AF-A0A7S2NWQ0-F1
#
_cell.length_a   1.000
_cell.length_b   1.000
_cell.length_c   1.000
_cell.angle_alpha   90.00
_cell.angle_beta   90.00
_cell.angle_gamma   90.00
#
_symmetry.space_group_name_H-M   'P 1'
#
loop_
_entity.id
_entity.type
_entity.pdbx_description
1 polymer ?
#
loop_
_entity_poly.entity_id
_entity_poly.type
_entity_poly.pdbx_seq_one_letter_code
_entity_poly.pdbx_strand_id
1 'polypeptide(L)'
;MAHRLRREKKKRGVHIPSFDDLLAKRDYRGALVLLEYNAEMSDMERQMWTGYVSFHLGDYEKSQKAYLEVLSGGAGKQPLPEVTLYLACTYYCLQLYKEAEEVALDGPENALQNRLLYHISQKRNNEGKLKVHHKRLGHDDVDDQLSLAAMKFLKCDFQGSIDILKGVLVDNEDFIALNVYIAMCYFKQDFYDVALELLESYLEEV
;
A
#
# COMPACT_ATOMS: atom_id res chain seq x y z
N MET A 1 -47.26 42.26 -11.74
CA MET A 1 -46.09 42.46 -12.62
C MET A 1 -44.84 42.15 -11.81
N ALA A 2 -44.37 40.91 -11.90
CA ALA A 2 -43.21 40.41 -11.20
C ALA A 2 -41.93 40.99 -11.84
N HIS A 3 -40.97 41.51 -11.08
CA HIS A 3 -39.58 41.55 -11.53
C HIS A 3 -38.58 41.69 -10.35
N ARG A 4 -38.02 40.53 -10.00
CA ARG A 4 -36.62 40.25 -9.61
C ARG A 4 -36.04 40.89 -8.34
N LEU A 5 -36.21 40.15 -7.24
CA LEU A 5 -35.15 39.97 -6.24
C LEU A 5 -33.90 39.40 -6.94
N ARG A 6 -32.86 40.21 -7.09
CA ARG A 6 -31.52 39.75 -7.51
C ARG A 6 -30.93 38.97 -6.34
N ARG A 7 -31.12 37.64 -6.32
CA ARG A 7 -30.32 36.74 -5.48
C ARG A 7 -28.87 36.88 -5.91
N GLU A 8 -28.07 37.57 -5.09
CA GLU A 8 -26.61 37.48 -5.20
C GLU A 8 -26.22 36.01 -4.98
N LYS A 9 -25.75 35.36 -6.05
CA LYS A 9 -25.09 34.06 -5.93
C LYS A 9 -23.80 34.30 -5.16
N LYS A 10 -23.79 33.95 -3.88
CA LYS A 10 -22.57 33.79 -3.08
C LYS A 10 -21.66 32.83 -3.86
N LYS A 11 -20.60 33.35 -4.49
CA LYS A 11 -19.55 32.51 -5.09
C LYS A 11 -19.01 31.65 -3.94
N ARG A 12 -19.38 30.36 -3.90
CA ARG A 12 -18.63 29.40 -3.11
C ARG A 12 -17.21 29.48 -3.66
N GLY A 13 -16.29 30.03 -2.89
CA GLY A 13 -14.88 29.96 -3.24
C GLY A 13 -14.56 28.49 -3.44
N VAL A 14 -14.10 28.12 -4.63
CA VAL A 14 -13.63 26.76 -4.87
C VAL A 14 -12.35 26.64 -4.06
N HIS A 15 -12.43 26.01 -2.89
CA HIS A 15 -11.25 25.66 -2.13
C HIS A 15 -10.55 24.57 -2.95
N ILE A 16 -9.44 24.93 -3.59
CA ILE A 16 -8.57 23.96 -4.26
C ILE A 16 -7.90 23.17 -3.13
N PRO A 17 -8.12 21.85 -3.02
CA PRO A 17 -7.47 21.03 -2.00
C PRO A 17 -5.96 21.14 -2.11
N SER A 18 -5.27 21.20 -0.97
CA SER A 18 -3.80 21.09 -0.95
C SER A 18 -3.36 19.66 -1.28
N PHE A 19 -2.08 19.48 -1.57
CA PHE A 19 -1.51 18.14 -1.79
C PHE A 19 -1.70 17.24 -0.56
N ASP A 20 -1.47 17.78 0.64
CA ASP A 20 -1.66 17.05 1.90
C ASP A 20 -3.13 16.70 2.16
N ASP A 21 -4.08 17.59 1.81
CA ASP A 21 -5.52 17.29 1.91
C ASP A 21 -5.91 16.10 1.01
N LEU A 22 -5.30 16.00 -0.17
CA LEU A 22 -5.56 14.93 -1.13
C LEU A 22 -4.98 13.60 -0.61
N LEU A 23 -3.76 13.62 -0.07
CA LEU A 23 -3.15 12.44 0.55
C LEU A 23 -3.94 11.95 1.77
N ALA A 24 -4.35 12.86 2.66
CA ALA A 24 -5.14 12.52 3.84
C ALA A 24 -6.48 11.85 3.47
N LYS A 25 -7.09 12.26 2.35
CA LYS A 25 -8.33 11.67 1.81
C LYS A 25 -8.09 10.46 0.91
N ARG A 26 -6.84 10.04 0.73
CA ARG A 26 -6.43 8.98 -0.21
C ARG A 26 -6.89 9.26 -1.65
N ASP A 27 -7.08 10.53 -2.01
CA ASP A 27 -7.35 10.96 -3.38
C ASP A 27 -6.04 11.05 -4.16
N TYR A 28 -5.44 9.89 -4.39
CA TYR A 28 -4.17 9.77 -5.09
C TYR A 28 -4.24 10.25 -6.54
N ARG A 29 -5.43 10.21 -7.15
CA ARG A 29 -5.64 10.70 -8.52
C ARG A 29 -5.62 12.22 -8.57
N GLY A 30 -6.28 12.90 -7.63
CA GLY A 30 -6.16 14.34 -7.47
C GLY A 30 -4.73 14.75 -7.14
N ALA A 31 -4.06 14.03 -6.24
CA ALA A 31 -2.66 14.27 -5.86
C ALA A 31 -1.72 14.17 -7.07
N LEU A 32 -1.90 13.15 -7.91
CA LEU A 32 -1.10 12.96 -9.13
C LEU A 32 -1.26 14.11 -10.13
N VAL A 33 -2.50 14.58 -10.34
CA VAL A 33 -2.75 15.76 -11.19
C VAL A 33 -2.04 16.98 -10.63
N LEU A 34 -2.08 17.20 -9.31
CA LEU A 34 -1.43 18.35 -8.69
C LEU A 34 0.10 18.31 -8.90
N LEU A 35 0.74 17.13 -8.75
CA LEU A 35 2.19 16.95 -8.97
C LEU A 35 2.65 17.31 -10.39
N GLU A 36 1.81 17.06 -11.40
CA GLU A 36 2.12 17.39 -12.80
C GLU A 36 2.21 18.90 -13.05
N TYR A 37 1.53 19.72 -12.23
CA TYR A 37 1.51 21.19 -12.36
C TYR A 37 2.21 21.94 -11.22
N ASN A 38 2.70 21.25 -10.19
CA ASN A 38 3.32 21.89 -9.03
C ASN A 38 4.75 22.35 -9.34
N ALA A 39 5.00 23.66 -9.40
CA ALA A 39 6.34 24.20 -9.67
C ALA A 39 7.22 24.36 -8.41
N GLU A 40 6.67 24.16 -7.21
CA GLU A 40 7.37 24.45 -5.94
C GLU A 40 8.25 23.29 -5.45
N MET A 41 7.93 22.06 -5.85
CA MET A 41 8.68 20.85 -5.47
C MET A 41 9.90 20.64 -6.37
N SER A 42 11.01 20.20 -5.78
CA SER A 42 12.16 19.74 -6.58
C SER A 42 11.78 18.52 -7.42
N ASP A 43 12.50 18.29 -8.53
CA ASP A 43 12.22 17.14 -9.40
C ASP A 43 12.32 15.81 -8.66
N MET A 44 13.30 15.66 -7.76
CA MET A 44 13.41 14.45 -6.93
C MET A 44 12.20 14.26 -6.01
N GLU A 45 11.78 15.30 -5.28
CA GLU A 45 10.60 15.23 -4.40
C GLU A 45 9.32 14.92 -5.20
N ARG A 46 9.18 15.55 -6.37
CA ARG A 46 8.06 15.32 -7.27
C ARG A 46 8.04 13.87 -7.75
N GLN A 47 9.17 13.31 -8.16
CA GLN A 47 9.25 11.92 -8.60
C GLN A 47 9.03 10.94 -7.46
N MET A 48 9.53 11.22 -6.26
CA MET A 48 9.24 10.43 -5.06
C MET A 48 7.74 10.34 -4.79
N TRP A 49 7.06 11.49 -4.79
CA TRP A 49 5.61 11.53 -4.63
C TRP A 49 4.88 10.86 -5.79
N THR A 50 5.32 11.10 -7.03
CA THR A 50 4.75 10.46 -8.23
C THR A 50 4.83 8.94 -8.13
N GLY A 51 5.97 8.41 -7.69
CA GLY A 51 6.14 6.98 -7.40
C GLY A 51 5.12 6.49 -6.38
N TYR A 52 5.03 7.16 -5.24
CA TYR A 52 4.12 6.81 -4.15
C TYR A 52 2.65 6.82 -4.58
N VAL A 53 2.14 7.92 -5.15
CA VAL A 53 0.73 8.02 -5.56
C VAL A 53 0.40 7.06 -6.70
N SER A 54 1.32 6.83 -7.65
CA SER A 54 1.08 5.91 -8.76
C SER A 54 1.01 4.46 -8.26
N PHE A 55 1.88 4.09 -7.31
CA PHE A 55 1.82 2.79 -6.65
C PHE A 55 0.46 2.54 -5.98
N HIS A 56 -0.04 3.51 -5.22
CA HIS A 56 -1.34 3.40 -4.55
C HIS A 56 -2.56 3.43 -5.50
N LEU A 57 -2.40 3.97 -6.71
CA LEU A 57 -3.40 3.88 -7.78
C LEU A 57 -3.35 2.54 -8.53
N GLY A 58 -2.35 1.69 -8.27
CA GLY A 58 -2.09 0.47 -9.03
C GLY A 58 -1.40 0.70 -10.38
N ASP A 59 -0.96 1.93 -10.68
CA ASP A 59 -0.15 2.24 -11.85
C ASP A 59 1.33 1.98 -11.54
N TYR A 60 1.66 0.69 -11.47
CA TYR A 60 3.00 0.24 -11.11
C TYR A 60 4.05 0.58 -12.18
N GLU A 61 3.66 0.73 -13.45
CA GLU A 61 4.59 1.15 -14.51
C GLU A 61 5.00 2.62 -14.33
N LYS A 62 4.06 3.53 -14.01
CA LYS A 62 4.39 4.93 -13.70
C LYS A 62 5.20 5.02 -12.40
N SER A 63 4.85 4.21 -11.39
CA SER A 63 5.63 4.10 -10.16
C SER A 63 7.08 3.71 -10.42
N GLN A 64 7.29 2.69 -11.26
CA GLN A 64 8.61 2.17 -11.60
C GLN A 64 9.46 3.24 -12.28
N LYS A 65 8.90 3.94 -13.27
CA LYS A 65 9.60 5.01 -14.00
C LYS A 65 10.04 6.12 -13.06
N ALA A 66 9.15 6.55 -12.17
CA ALA A 66 9.44 7.61 -11.20
C ALA A 66 10.59 7.23 -10.26
N TYR A 67 10.58 6.03 -9.67
CA TYR A 67 11.67 5.60 -8.78
C TYR A 67 12.99 5.36 -9.54
N LEU A 68 12.95 4.86 -10.77
CA LEU A 68 14.16 4.75 -11.61
C LEU A 68 14.76 6.13 -11.91
N GLU A 69 13.93 7.14 -12.17
CA GLU A 69 14.39 8.51 -12.39
C GLU A 69 15.09 9.07 -11.15
N VAL A 70 14.51 8.86 -9.96
CA VAL A 70 15.12 9.24 -8.67
C VAL A 70 16.48 8.57 -8.49
N LEU A 71 16.59 7.26 -8.75
CA LEU A 71 17.83 6.49 -8.60
C LEU A 71 18.88 6.81 -9.67
N SER A 72 18.47 7.26 -10.86
CA SER A 72 19.38 7.60 -11.96
C SER A 72 20.20 8.87 -11.74
N GLY A 73 19.95 9.60 -10.64
CA GLY A 73 20.83 10.68 -10.17
C GLY A 73 20.60 12.04 -10.82
N GLY A 74 19.42 12.30 -11.39
CA GLY A 74 19.08 13.57 -12.05
C GLY A 74 19.16 14.83 -11.16
N ALA A 75 19.34 14.71 -9.84
CA ALA A 75 19.07 15.79 -8.89
C ALA A 75 20.24 16.19 -7.94
N GLY A 76 21.47 15.71 -8.15
CA GLY A 76 22.68 16.16 -7.41
C GLY A 76 22.73 15.82 -5.91
N LYS A 77 21.61 15.40 -5.31
CA LYS A 77 21.52 14.78 -3.98
C LYS A 77 21.38 13.27 -4.12
N GLN A 78 22.02 12.53 -3.22
CA GLN A 78 21.81 11.09 -3.13
C GLN A 78 20.38 10.81 -2.63
N PRO A 79 19.62 9.93 -3.30
CA PRO A 79 18.30 9.55 -2.84
C PRO A 79 18.39 8.78 -1.52
N LEU A 80 17.27 8.72 -0.79
CA LEU A 80 17.15 7.88 0.39
C LEU A 80 17.40 6.40 0.00
N PRO A 81 18.15 5.62 0.80
CA PRO A 81 18.39 4.20 0.51
C PRO A 81 17.10 3.38 0.34
N GLU A 82 16.02 3.79 1.02
CA GLU A 82 14.71 3.15 0.98
C GLU A 82 14.04 3.21 -0.40
N VAL A 83 14.41 4.15 -1.27
CA VAL A 83 13.86 4.26 -2.64
C VAL A 83 14.10 2.97 -3.42
N THR A 84 15.23 2.32 -3.20
CA THR A 84 15.55 1.01 -3.78
C THR A 84 14.50 -0.04 -3.38
N LEU A 85 14.07 -0.05 -2.11
CA LEU A 85 13.02 -0.98 -1.66
C LEU A 85 11.65 -0.63 -2.25
N TYR A 86 11.33 0.65 -2.43
CA TYR A 86 10.07 1.06 -3.08
C TYR A 86 10.02 0.63 -4.55
N LEU A 87 11.15 0.71 -5.25
CA LEU A 87 11.29 0.14 -6.59
C LEU A 87 11.14 -1.39 -6.58
N ALA A 88 11.75 -2.09 -5.61
CA ALA A 88 11.60 -3.53 -5.47
C ALA A 88 10.14 -3.96 -5.20
N CYS A 89 9.41 -3.23 -4.36
CA CYS A 89 7.97 -3.41 -4.16
C CYS A 89 7.19 -3.21 -5.47
N THR A 90 7.56 -2.20 -6.25
CA THR A 90 6.96 -1.95 -7.56
C THR A 90 7.20 -3.11 -8.53
N TYR A 91 8.42 -3.64 -8.60
CA TYR A 91 8.74 -4.82 -9.40
C TYR A 91 7.95 -6.06 -8.96
N TYR A 92 7.78 -6.24 -7.65
CA TYR A 92 6.95 -7.33 -7.12
C TYR A 92 5.50 -7.21 -7.60
N CYS A 93 4.90 -6.02 -7.54
CA CYS A 93 3.54 -5.77 -8.04
C CYS A 93 3.41 -5.95 -9.56
N LEU A 94 4.47 -5.66 -10.32
CA LEU A 94 4.58 -5.97 -11.76
C LEU A 94 4.84 -7.46 -12.04
N GLN A 95 4.95 -8.30 -11.01
CA GLN A 95 5.26 -9.73 -11.10
C GLN A 95 6.66 -10.03 -11.67
N LEU A 96 7.55 -9.03 -11.67
CA LEU A 96 8.95 -9.15 -12.04
C LEU A 96 9.76 -9.62 -10.83
N TYR A 97 9.48 -10.84 -10.36
CA TYR A 97 9.99 -11.34 -9.08
C TYR A 97 11.51 -11.55 -9.04
N LYS A 98 12.16 -11.69 -10.20
CA LYS A 98 13.62 -11.85 -10.26
C LYS A 98 14.29 -10.50 -10.02
N GLU A 99 13.86 -9.50 -10.75
CA GLU A 99 14.27 -8.11 -10.66
C GLU A 99 13.94 -7.54 -9.28
N ALA A 100 12.75 -7.85 -8.75
CA ALA A 100 12.37 -7.47 -7.40
C ALA A 100 13.33 -8.05 -6.35
N GLU A 101 13.79 -9.29 -6.51
CA GLU A 101 14.74 -9.90 -5.58
C GLU A 101 16.11 -9.22 -5.65
N GLU A 102 16.63 -9.02 -6.86
CA GLU A 102 17.93 -8.38 -7.10
C GLU A 102 17.94 -6.97 -6.51
N VAL A 103 16.92 -6.16 -6.82
CA VAL A 103 16.81 -4.78 -6.31
C VAL A 103 16.58 -4.75 -4.80
N ALA A 104 15.78 -5.67 -4.24
CA ALA A 104 15.57 -5.72 -2.80
C ALA A 104 16.88 -6.00 -2.04
N LEU A 105 17.74 -6.88 -2.56
CA LEU A 105 19.03 -7.23 -1.96
C LEU A 105 20.06 -6.09 -2.01
N ASP A 106 19.93 -5.18 -2.98
CA ASP A 106 20.74 -3.95 -3.07
C ASP A 106 20.24 -2.83 -2.14
N GLY A 107 19.03 -2.96 -1.59
CA GLY A 107 18.44 -2.01 -0.64
C GLY A 107 18.92 -2.21 0.81
N PRO A 108 18.55 -1.30 1.73
CA PRO A 108 18.88 -1.43 3.15
C PRO A 108 18.25 -2.68 3.78
N GLU A 109 19.03 -3.40 4.60
CA GLU A 109 18.52 -4.52 5.39
C GLU A 109 17.61 -4.01 6.51
N ASN A 110 16.31 -4.17 6.36
CA ASN A 110 15.30 -3.78 7.34
C ASN A 110 14.06 -4.70 7.27
N ALA A 111 13.06 -4.42 8.11
CA ALA A 111 11.83 -5.22 8.18
C ALA A 111 11.08 -5.28 6.84
N LEU A 112 10.98 -4.15 6.12
CA LEU A 112 10.35 -4.09 4.80
C LEU A 112 11.06 -5.00 3.79
N GLN A 113 12.39 -4.94 3.72
CA GLN A 113 13.17 -5.82 2.84
C GLN A 113 12.91 -7.29 3.17
N ASN A 114 12.92 -7.67 4.45
CA ASN A 114 12.68 -9.05 4.86
C ASN A 114 11.27 -9.53 4.46
N ARG A 115 10.23 -8.73 4.69
CA ARG A 115 8.85 -9.02 4.27
C ARG A 115 8.77 -9.20 2.75
N LEU A 116 9.38 -8.30 1.98
CA LEU A 116 9.39 -8.38 0.53
C LEU A 116 10.09 -9.66 0.03
N LEU A 117 11.27 -9.97 0.55
CA LEU A 117 12.01 -11.19 0.20
C LEU A 117 11.28 -12.47 0.63
N TYR A 118 10.53 -12.43 1.74
CA TYR A 118 9.66 -13.52 2.17
C TYR A 118 8.58 -13.83 1.13
N HIS A 119 7.84 -12.81 0.68
CA HIS A 119 6.81 -12.95 -0.35
C HIS A 119 7.38 -13.33 -1.72
N ILE A 120 8.51 -12.73 -2.13
CA ILE A 120 9.22 -13.10 -3.37
C ILE A 120 9.64 -14.57 -3.34
N SER A 121 10.19 -15.04 -2.22
CA SER A 121 10.61 -16.44 -2.07
C SER A 121 9.44 -17.40 -2.26
N GLN A 122 8.24 -17.03 -1.80
CA GLN A 122 7.02 -17.80 -2.03
C GLN A 122 6.66 -17.83 -3.51
N LYS A 123 6.61 -16.68 -4.19
CA LYS A 123 6.26 -16.58 -5.61
C LYS A 123 7.22 -17.34 -6.51
N ARG A 124 8.49 -17.44 -6.10
CA ARG A 124 9.55 -18.15 -6.81
C ARG A 124 9.72 -19.61 -6.38
N ASN A 125 8.88 -20.12 -5.47
CA ASN A 125 8.95 -21.47 -4.91
C ASN A 125 10.34 -21.82 -4.32
N ASN A 126 11.04 -20.84 -3.75
CA ASN A 126 12.34 -21.06 -3.11
C ASN A 126 12.15 -21.35 -1.61
N GLU A 127 11.92 -22.61 -1.26
CA GLU A 127 11.67 -23.01 0.13
C GLU A 127 12.84 -22.70 1.08
N GLY A 128 14.08 -22.73 0.57
CA GLY A 128 15.27 -22.44 1.36
C GLY A 128 15.27 -21.00 1.84
N LYS A 129 15.17 -20.04 0.91
CA LYS A 129 15.07 -18.61 1.23
C LYS A 129 13.79 -18.30 2.03
N LEU A 130 12.68 -18.93 1.68
CA LEU A 130 11.41 -18.75 2.40
C LEU A 130 11.54 -19.06 3.89
N LYS A 131 12.18 -20.17 4.25
CA LYS A 131 12.42 -20.55 5.66
C LYS A 131 13.35 -19.57 6.37
N VAL A 132 14.34 -19.01 5.67
CA VAL A 132 15.26 -18.01 6.24
C VAL A 132 14.51 -16.72 6.57
N HIS A 133 13.75 -16.17 5.62
CA HIS A 133 13.02 -14.92 5.83
C HIS A 133 11.87 -15.08 6.83
N HIS A 134 11.20 -16.23 6.85
CA HIS A 134 10.16 -16.54 7.83
C HIS A 134 10.67 -16.45 9.28
N LYS A 135 11.87 -16.97 9.56
CA LYS A 135 12.47 -16.93 10.91
C LYS A 135 12.81 -15.52 11.40
N ARG A 136 12.86 -14.54 10.49
CA ARG A 136 13.16 -13.14 10.79
C ARG A 136 11.91 -12.30 11.03
N LEU A 137 10.71 -12.85 10.80
CA LEU A 137 9.45 -12.16 11.08
C LEU A 137 9.12 -12.27 12.57
N GLY A 138 8.79 -11.12 13.18
CA GLY A 138 8.40 -11.02 14.57
C GLY A 138 6.90 -11.21 14.80
N HIS A 139 6.53 -11.45 16.06
CA HIS A 139 5.15 -11.38 16.53
C HIS A 139 4.81 -10.02 17.13
N ASP A 140 5.77 -9.12 17.34
CA ASP A 140 5.52 -7.81 17.96
C ASP A 140 5.33 -6.69 16.92
N ASP A 141 5.57 -6.99 15.65
CA ASP A 141 5.40 -6.05 14.53
C ASP A 141 4.15 -6.42 13.73
N VAL A 142 3.24 -5.46 13.61
CA VAL A 142 1.95 -5.64 12.93
C VAL A 142 2.14 -6.03 11.47
N ASP A 143 3.04 -5.36 10.74
CA ASP A 143 3.24 -5.63 9.32
C ASP A 143 3.83 -7.04 9.07
N ASP A 144 4.66 -7.53 9.98
CA ASP A 144 5.16 -8.92 9.98
C ASP A 144 4.02 -9.91 10.23
N GLN A 145 3.17 -9.65 11.22
CA GLN A 145 1.97 -10.46 11.47
C GLN A 145 1.04 -10.50 10.24
N LEU A 146 0.77 -9.35 9.62
CA LEU A 146 -0.04 -9.26 8.40
C LEU A 146 0.60 -10.03 7.24
N SER A 147 1.93 -9.99 7.11
CA SER A 147 2.66 -10.77 6.12
C SER A 147 2.54 -12.28 6.36
N LEU A 148 2.58 -12.73 7.62
CA LEU A 148 2.35 -14.11 8.00
C LEU A 148 0.92 -14.56 7.70
N ALA A 149 -0.09 -13.74 8.03
CA ALA A 149 -1.49 -14.01 7.74
C ALA A 149 -1.73 -14.17 6.23
N ALA A 150 -1.23 -13.22 5.42
CA ALA A 150 -1.33 -13.29 3.96
C ALA A 150 -0.72 -14.58 3.40
N MET A 151 0.41 -15.01 3.94
CA MET A 151 1.08 -16.25 3.54
C MET A 151 0.33 -17.52 3.95
N LYS A 152 -0.35 -17.51 5.09
CA LYS A 152 -1.28 -18.59 5.49
C LYS A 152 -2.48 -18.65 4.56
N PHE A 153 -3.08 -17.51 4.25
CA PHE A 153 -4.18 -17.42 3.29
C PHE A 153 -3.79 -18.00 1.92
N LEU A 154 -2.62 -17.63 1.39
CA LEU A 154 -2.12 -18.15 0.11
C LEU A 154 -1.88 -19.66 0.11
N LYS A 155 -1.66 -20.28 1.28
CA LYS A 155 -1.50 -21.72 1.46
C LYS A 155 -2.81 -22.44 1.81
N CYS A 156 -3.94 -21.73 1.72
CA CYS A 156 -5.26 -22.20 2.15
C CYS A 156 -5.36 -22.56 3.64
N ASP A 157 -4.44 -22.08 4.47
CA ASP A 157 -4.54 -22.12 5.94
C ASP A 157 -5.39 -20.93 6.41
N PHE A 158 -6.69 -20.97 6.08
CA PHE A 158 -7.61 -19.87 6.35
C PHE A 158 -7.82 -19.66 7.85
N GLN A 159 -7.91 -20.75 8.63
CA GLN A 159 -8.05 -20.65 10.09
C GLN A 159 -6.83 -19.99 10.72
N GLY A 160 -5.62 -20.42 10.36
CA GLY A 160 -4.41 -19.78 10.90
C GLY A 160 -4.28 -18.31 10.46
N SER A 161 -4.78 -17.93 9.29
CA SER A 161 -4.85 -16.52 8.88
C SER A 161 -5.84 -15.74 9.76
N ILE A 162 -7.02 -16.30 10.02
CA ILE A 162 -8.04 -15.70 10.91
C ILE A 162 -7.47 -15.47 12.30
N ASP A 163 -6.77 -16.47 12.86
CA ASP A 163 -6.23 -16.40 14.22
C ASP A 163 -5.22 -15.24 14.36
N ILE A 164 -4.36 -15.04 13.36
CA ILE A 164 -3.42 -13.91 13.35
C ILE A 164 -4.16 -12.59 13.18
N LEU A 165 -5.08 -12.48 12.21
CA LEU A 165 -5.80 -11.23 11.93
C LEU A 165 -6.65 -10.78 13.13
N LYS A 166 -7.31 -11.71 13.82
CA LYS A 166 -8.04 -11.42 15.06
C LYS A 166 -7.08 -11.00 16.18
N GLY A 167 -5.91 -11.62 16.28
CA GLY A 167 -4.86 -11.21 17.21
C GLY A 167 -4.44 -9.75 16.98
N VAL A 168 -4.15 -9.38 15.74
CA VAL A 168 -3.82 -7.98 15.36
C VAL A 168 -4.96 -7.03 15.77
N LEU A 169 -6.21 -7.41 15.49
CA LEU A 169 -7.38 -6.55 15.71
C LEU A 169 -7.66 -6.29 17.20
N VAL A 170 -7.33 -7.25 18.08
CA VAL A 170 -7.47 -7.07 19.54
C VAL A 170 -6.59 -5.92 20.05
N ASP A 171 -5.39 -5.79 19.49
CA ASP A 171 -4.44 -4.74 19.90
C ASP A 171 -4.62 -3.43 19.10
N ASN A 172 -5.39 -3.45 18.00
CA ASN A 172 -5.56 -2.33 17.06
C ASN A 172 -7.02 -2.24 16.59
N GLU A 173 -7.92 -1.85 17.50
CA GLU A 173 -9.37 -1.82 17.26
C GLU A 173 -9.79 -0.92 16.08
N ASP A 174 -8.97 0.09 15.75
CA ASP A 174 -9.19 1.00 14.62
C ASP A 174 -8.91 0.36 13.25
N PHE A 175 -8.33 -0.85 13.22
CA PHE A 175 -8.03 -1.56 11.98
C PHE A 175 -9.25 -2.32 11.45
N ILE A 176 -10.39 -1.64 11.37
CA ILE A 176 -11.68 -2.18 10.95
C ILE A 176 -11.64 -2.89 9.59
N ALA A 177 -10.73 -2.48 8.70
CA ALA A 177 -10.53 -3.13 7.39
C ALA A 177 -10.07 -4.59 7.51
N LEU A 178 -9.49 -5.01 8.64
CA LEU A 178 -9.16 -6.42 8.90
C LEU A 178 -10.40 -7.31 8.92
N ASN A 179 -11.58 -6.79 9.25
CA ASN A 179 -12.84 -7.53 9.17
C ASN A 179 -13.12 -8.01 7.74
N VAL A 180 -12.76 -7.22 6.71
CA VAL A 180 -12.89 -7.64 5.30
C VAL A 180 -11.98 -8.85 5.01
N TYR A 181 -10.74 -8.83 5.49
CA TYR A 181 -9.80 -9.94 5.28
C TYR A 181 -10.20 -11.20 6.07
N ILE A 182 -10.71 -11.06 7.29
CA ILE A 182 -11.27 -12.16 8.08
C ILE A 182 -12.51 -12.74 7.38
N ALA A 183 -13.41 -11.88 6.88
CA ALA A 183 -14.57 -12.30 6.10
C ALA A 183 -14.17 -13.08 4.85
N MET A 184 -13.14 -12.65 4.12
CA MET A 184 -12.60 -13.40 2.97
C MET A 184 -12.14 -14.81 3.37
N CYS A 185 -11.52 -14.96 4.56
CA CYS A 185 -11.10 -16.28 5.06
C CYS A 185 -12.30 -17.18 5.41
N TYR A 186 -13.35 -16.63 6.02
CA TYR A 186 -14.60 -17.36 6.29
C TYR A 186 -15.33 -17.74 4.99
N PHE A 187 -15.39 -16.83 4.04
CA PHE A 187 -15.97 -17.07 2.72
C PHE A 187 -15.27 -18.24 2.00
N LYS A 188 -13.93 -18.30 2.06
CA LYS A 188 -13.15 -19.42 1.47
C LYS A 188 -13.36 -20.77 2.15
N GLN A 189 -13.96 -20.78 3.34
CA GLN A 189 -14.33 -21.97 4.10
C GLN A 189 -15.84 -22.25 4.05
N ASP A 190 -16.57 -21.57 3.16
CA ASP A 190 -18.03 -21.69 3.00
C ASP A 190 -18.87 -21.24 4.21
N PHE A 191 -18.28 -20.50 5.16
CA PHE A 191 -18.99 -19.85 6.26
C PHE A 191 -19.54 -18.49 5.82
N TYR A 192 -20.48 -18.52 4.87
CA TYR A 192 -20.98 -17.31 4.21
C TYR A 192 -21.72 -16.36 5.16
N ASP A 193 -22.48 -16.88 6.12
CA ASP A 193 -23.22 -16.05 7.07
C ASP A 193 -22.28 -15.22 7.96
N VAL A 194 -21.22 -15.86 8.48
CA VAL A 194 -20.18 -15.19 9.28
C VAL A 194 -19.39 -14.18 8.46
N ALA A 195 -19.09 -14.52 7.20
CA ALA A 195 -18.41 -13.59 6.30
C ALA A 195 -19.27 -12.34 6.01
N LEU A 196 -20.59 -12.51 5.84
CA LEU A 196 -21.50 -11.40 5.63
C LEU A 196 -21.61 -10.50 6.85
N GLU A 197 -21.79 -11.07 8.04
CA GLU A 197 -21.85 -10.32 9.31
C GLU A 197 -20.61 -9.43 9.52
N LEU A 198 -19.42 -9.97 9.26
CA LEU A 198 -18.17 -9.20 9.36
C LEU A 198 -18.06 -8.08 8.32
N LEU A 199 -18.58 -8.29 7.11
CA LEU A 199 -18.61 -7.25 6.07
C LEU A 199 -19.62 -6.16 6.42
N GLU A 200 -20.78 -6.52 6.96
CA GLU A 200 -21.79 -5.57 7.43
C GLU A 200 -21.21 -4.69 8.56
N SER A 201 -20.55 -5.29 9.55
CA SER A 201 -19.86 -4.56 10.61
C SER A 201 -18.81 -3.58 10.08
N TYR A 202 -18.06 -3.95 9.03
CA TYR A 202 -17.11 -3.01 8.40
C TYR A 202 -17.83 -1.86 7.69
N LEU A 203 -18.91 -2.14 6.96
CA LEU A 203 -19.64 -1.12 6.19
C LEU A 203 -20.37 -0.10 7.06
N GLU A 204 -20.74 -0.46 8.28
CA GLU A 204 -21.35 0.47 9.24
C GLU A 204 -20.37 1.54 9.74
N GLU A 205 -19.06 1.29 9.65
CA GLU A 205 -17.99 2.15 10.19
C GLU A 205 -17.30 3.03 9.12
N VAL A 206 -17.65 2.90 7.82
CA VAL A 206 -16.97 3.55 6.68
C VAL A 206 -17.79 4.65 6.01
#